data_AF-A0A931W409-F1
#
_entry.id   AF-A0A931W409-F1
#
_cell.length_a   1.000
_cell.length_b   1.000
_cell.length_c   1.000
_cell.angle_alpha   90.00
_cell.angle_beta   90.00
_cell.angle_gamma   90.00
#
_symmetry.space_group_name_H-M   'P 1'
#
loop_
_entity.id
_entity.type
_entity.pdbx_description
1 polymer ?
#
loop_
_entity_poly.entity_id
_entity_poly.type
_entity_poly.pdbx_seq_one_letter_code
_entity_poly.pdbx_strand_id
1 'polypeptide(L)'
;GKFYHGDVMERAIILVVALCGHLGRKGAAYSAFASIAPDTSLGAFQRLGSQIMLNVASADPRYSQWREQGYTDEMILSEYVRESFAQKSMVPSSLIYLVHGGILKELDRHNNWDPLLRPPLHEFVEESNRRGWYHLPDPDRPPRLVFVHGGNLFRRVRSSHRLLENFLPKIELLVTLDIRMSTTALYSDFVLPAASYYETDSIPWLAVPLAPYLNISRKAAEPLYESKSEWEIYCRLAQRLEQKAQERGIATYRDRQGRERRFDRVVEQLTSGGLYDFDDDEAIARDAFLHTENVEKLDWEVFKERGIAEFTGPGRHIRSISNACDISLGEPVVPLTWHTDRKEPYPTLTRRIQFYIDHDWYLELGEALPVHKDSPPAGGDYPLHLSGGHARWSIHSNWVDNALMLQLQRGEPAAFLNPQDAARRGIRDGDRVEVYNDVGRFEIRALLSSAVRPGEAIIYHSWDNFQFSGWRHFKNVMPSPVNPLEFAGGYFQLRPLALTLAPGMSDRDTRVEIRPLGA
;
A
#
# COMPACT_ATOMS: atom_id res chain seq x y z
N GLY A 1 1.54 11.50 0.59
CA GLY A 1 1.90 11.40 2.03
C GLY A 1 0.75 10.93 2.94
N LYS A 2 0.93 10.97 4.28
CA LYS A 2 -0.13 10.70 5.30
C LYS A 2 -0.78 11.99 5.84
N PHE A 3 -0.41 13.14 5.27
CA PHE A 3 -1.02 14.45 5.49
C PHE A 3 -2.10 14.68 4.41
N TYR A 4 -3.14 15.43 4.74
CA TYR A 4 -4.22 15.78 3.80
C TYR A 4 -3.69 16.55 2.58
N HIS A 5 -2.81 17.52 2.81
CA HIS A 5 -2.09 18.28 1.77
C HIS A 5 -0.67 17.73 1.52
N GLY A 6 -0.48 16.41 1.67
CA GLY A 6 0.83 15.79 1.46
C GLY A 6 1.34 15.92 0.02
N ASP A 7 0.44 15.98 -0.96
CA ASP A 7 0.74 16.16 -2.37
C ASP A 7 1.33 17.55 -2.67
N VAL A 8 0.76 18.63 -2.14
CA VAL A 8 1.31 19.98 -2.34
C VAL A 8 2.61 20.20 -1.58
N MET A 9 2.77 19.58 -0.40
CA MET A 9 4.04 19.55 0.35
C MET A 9 5.14 18.89 -0.50
N GLU A 10 4.86 17.72 -1.08
CA GLU A 10 5.82 17.00 -1.92
C GLU A 10 6.12 17.77 -3.22
N ARG A 11 5.12 18.39 -3.87
CA ARG A 11 5.32 19.27 -5.04
C ARG A 11 6.22 20.47 -4.72
N ALA A 12 6.06 21.09 -3.54
CA ALA A 12 6.91 22.20 -3.11
C ALA A 12 8.36 21.76 -2.85
N ILE A 13 8.57 20.59 -2.23
CA ILE A 13 9.91 20.00 -2.06
C ILE A 13 10.55 19.75 -3.42
N ILE A 14 9.84 19.09 -4.34
CA ILE A 14 10.33 18.80 -5.69
C ILE A 14 10.66 20.09 -6.45
N LEU A 15 9.88 21.16 -6.26
CA LEU A 15 10.15 22.47 -6.87
C LEU A 15 11.51 23.01 -6.43
N VAL A 16 11.80 22.97 -5.12
CA VAL A 16 13.11 23.39 -4.61
C VAL A 16 14.24 22.54 -5.19
N VAL A 17 14.08 21.21 -5.18
CA VAL A 17 15.09 20.28 -5.74
C VAL A 17 15.32 20.53 -7.24
N ALA A 18 14.25 20.82 -8.00
CA ALA A 18 14.34 21.14 -9.42
C ALA A 18 15.01 22.49 -9.68
N LEU A 19 14.67 23.54 -8.92
CA LEU A 19 15.29 24.87 -9.03
C LEU A 19 16.78 24.84 -8.72
N CYS A 20 17.21 23.98 -7.79
CA CYS A 20 18.62 23.76 -7.47
C CYS A 20 19.34 22.85 -8.50
N GLY A 21 18.65 22.27 -9.48
CA GLY A 21 19.25 21.35 -10.45
C GLY A 21 19.74 20.03 -9.85
N HIS A 22 19.13 19.60 -8.74
CA HIS A 22 19.58 18.47 -7.95
C HIS A 22 19.03 17.10 -8.43
N LEU A 23 17.91 17.10 -9.16
CA LEU A 23 17.35 15.85 -9.73
C LEU A 23 18.37 15.16 -10.65
N GLY A 24 18.44 13.83 -10.59
CA GLY A 24 19.38 13.02 -11.38
C GLY A 24 20.86 13.17 -10.98
N ARG A 25 21.19 13.78 -9.83
CA ARG A 25 22.57 13.96 -9.37
C ARG A 25 22.90 13.07 -8.17
N LYS A 26 24.13 12.54 -8.14
CA LYS A 26 24.68 11.79 -7.00
C LYS A 26 24.62 12.66 -5.74
N GLY A 27 24.06 12.11 -4.66
CA GLY A 27 23.99 12.78 -3.35
C GLY A 27 22.91 13.85 -3.21
N ALA A 28 22.10 14.13 -4.25
CA ALA A 28 21.12 15.21 -4.23
C ALA A 28 19.75 14.82 -4.83
N ALA A 29 19.34 13.56 -4.72
CA ALA A 29 18.07 13.11 -5.31
C ALA A 29 16.86 13.32 -4.37
N TYR A 30 15.68 13.52 -4.96
CA TYR A 30 14.40 13.29 -4.30
C TYR A 30 13.94 11.86 -4.61
N SER A 31 13.80 11.01 -3.59
CA SER A 31 13.28 9.65 -3.73
C SER A 31 12.25 9.39 -2.65
N ALA A 32 11.02 9.14 -3.05
CA ALA A 32 9.89 8.91 -2.17
C ALA A 32 9.38 7.47 -2.33
N PHE A 33 10.09 6.52 -1.70
CA PHE A 33 9.73 5.10 -1.68
C PHE A 33 9.70 4.44 -3.08
N ALA A 34 10.79 4.62 -3.83
CA ALA A 34 10.99 3.84 -5.05
C ALA A 34 11.23 2.36 -4.72
N SER A 35 10.85 1.48 -5.64
CA SER A 35 11.03 0.03 -5.50
C SER A 35 11.74 -0.53 -6.72
N ILE A 36 12.46 -1.63 -6.54
CA ILE A 36 13.05 -2.40 -7.63
C ILE A 36 12.57 -3.84 -7.44
N ALA A 37 12.17 -4.49 -8.52
CA ALA A 37 11.63 -5.84 -8.48
C ALA A 37 12.29 -6.67 -9.59
N PRO A 38 12.44 -7.99 -9.38
CA PRO A 38 12.84 -8.89 -10.46
C PRO A 38 11.81 -8.82 -11.60
N ASP A 39 12.26 -8.89 -12.85
CA ASP A 39 11.37 -8.87 -14.02
C ASP A 39 10.27 -9.95 -14.00
N THR A 40 10.54 -11.11 -13.38
CA THR A 40 9.58 -12.21 -13.21
C THR A 40 8.44 -11.89 -12.24
N SER A 41 8.52 -10.77 -11.49
CA SER A 41 7.43 -10.27 -10.66
C SER A 41 6.17 -9.88 -11.45
N LEU A 42 6.27 -9.74 -12.77
CA LEU A 42 5.14 -9.55 -13.69
C LEU A 42 4.28 -10.82 -13.85
N GLY A 43 4.70 -11.95 -13.30
CA GLY A 43 4.06 -13.27 -13.45
C GLY A 43 4.71 -14.12 -14.54
N ALA A 44 4.34 -15.41 -14.60
CA ALA A 44 4.91 -16.41 -15.51
C ALA A 44 6.43 -16.66 -15.30
N PHE A 45 6.76 -17.31 -14.18
CA PHE A 45 8.14 -17.62 -13.72
C PHE A 45 9.00 -18.39 -14.73
N GLN A 46 8.37 -19.01 -15.72
CA GLN A 46 8.99 -19.78 -16.81
C GLN A 46 9.39 -18.92 -18.04
N ARG A 47 9.24 -17.60 -17.99
CA ARG A 47 9.55 -16.70 -19.11
C ARG A 47 10.49 -15.59 -18.69
N LEU A 48 11.39 -15.22 -19.60
CA LEU A 48 12.21 -14.03 -19.42
C LEU A 48 11.34 -12.77 -19.40
N GLY A 49 11.74 -11.78 -18.60
CA GLY A 49 11.09 -10.47 -18.54
C GLY A 49 10.89 -9.82 -19.92
N SER A 50 11.94 -9.84 -20.74
CA SER A 50 11.90 -9.37 -22.13
C SER A 50 10.85 -10.09 -22.97
N GLN A 51 10.69 -11.41 -22.83
CA GLN A 51 9.71 -12.20 -23.58
C GLN A 51 8.28 -11.85 -23.17
N ILE A 52 8.02 -11.58 -21.89
CA ILE A 52 6.70 -11.13 -21.43
C ILE A 52 6.31 -9.83 -22.15
N MET A 53 7.23 -8.86 -22.20
CA MET A 53 6.99 -7.57 -22.84
C MET A 53 6.93 -7.65 -24.37
N LEU A 54 7.78 -8.48 -25.00
CA LEU A 54 7.73 -8.70 -26.45
C LEU A 54 6.43 -9.37 -26.89
N ASN A 55 5.91 -10.31 -26.09
CA ASN A 55 4.61 -10.92 -26.35
C ASN A 55 3.49 -9.89 -26.27
N VAL A 56 3.51 -9.00 -25.27
CA VAL A 56 2.55 -7.89 -25.17
C VAL A 56 2.67 -6.95 -26.37
N ALA A 57 3.89 -6.53 -26.72
CA ALA A 57 4.14 -5.61 -27.83
C ALA A 57 3.77 -6.18 -29.21
N SER A 58 3.95 -7.48 -29.41
CA SER A 58 3.58 -8.18 -30.67
C SER A 58 2.10 -8.50 -30.77
N ALA A 59 1.40 -8.66 -29.63
CA ALA A 59 -0.02 -8.96 -29.59
C ALA A 59 -0.91 -7.71 -29.70
N ASP A 60 -0.39 -6.51 -29.39
CA ASP A 60 -1.16 -5.27 -29.38
C ASP A 60 -0.65 -4.25 -30.42
N PRO A 61 -1.42 -3.99 -31.50
CA PRO A 61 -1.00 -3.03 -32.54
C PRO A 61 -0.87 -1.58 -32.02
N ARG A 62 -1.45 -1.25 -30.86
CA ARG A 62 -1.34 0.08 -30.24
C ARG A 62 0.07 0.36 -29.73
N TYR A 63 0.87 -0.67 -29.45
CA TYR A 63 2.25 -0.52 -29.01
C TYR A 63 3.07 0.32 -30.00
N SER A 64 3.02 -0.04 -31.29
CA SER A 64 3.72 0.69 -32.35
C SER A 64 3.18 2.12 -32.51
N GLN A 65 1.87 2.30 -32.39
CA GLN A 65 1.23 3.63 -32.46
C GLN A 65 1.72 4.56 -31.33
N TRP A 66 1.83 4.06 -30.10
CA TRP A 66 2.35 4.87 -28.98
C TRP A 66 3.83 5.23 -29.18
N ARG A 67 4.64 4.32 -29.73
CA ARG A 67 6.03 4.61 -30.08
C ARG A 67 6.13 5.72 -31.13
N GLU A 68 5.30 5.68 -32.17
CA GLU A 68 5.21 6.75 -33.18
C GLU A 68 4.78 8.09 -32.56
N GLN A 69 3.93 8.06 -31.52
CA GLN A 69 3.51 9.23 -30.75
C GLN A 69 4.57 9.70 -29.72
N GLY A 70 5.77 9.11 -29.71
CA GLY A 70 6.86 9.49 -28.81
C GLY A 70 6.65 9.06 -27.36
N TYR A 71 5.94 7.97 -27.11
CA TYR A 71 5.84 7.39 -25.77
C TYR A 71 7.11 6.60 -25.42
N THR A 72 7.60 6.79 -24.20
CA THR A 72 8.66 5.96 -23.62
C THR A 72 8.09 4.61 -23.16
N ASP A 73 8.97 3.66 -22.84
CA ASP A 73 8.55 2.36 -22.27
C ASP A 73 7.72 2.52 -21.00
N GLU A 74 8.11 3.44 -20.12
CA GLU A 74 7.38 3.76 -18.89
C GLU A 74 5.95 4.25 -19.17
N MET A 75 5.77 5.12 -20.18
CA MET A 75 4.46 5.62 -20.56
C MET A 75 3.57 4.51 -21.14
N ILE A 76 4.14 3.64 -21.97
CA ILE A 76 3.41 2.51 -22.56
C ILE A 76 2.98 1.52 -21.48
N LEU A 77 3.88 1.17 -20.55
CA LEU A 77 3.53 0.33 -19.39
C LEU A 77 2.41 0.95 -18.55
N SER A 78 2.44 2.27 -18.37
CA SER A 78 1.38 2.99 -17.66
C SER A 78 0.02 2.87 -18.36
N GLU A 79 -0.03 2.84 -19.69
CA GLU A 79 -1.29 2.63 -20.44
C GLU A 79 -1.88 1.23 -20.18
N TYR A 80 -1.05 0.19 -20.21
CA TYR A 80 -1.52 -1.18 -19.92
C TYR A 80 -2.05 -1.32 -18.48
N VAL A 81 -1.39 -0.70 -17.52
CA VAL A 81 -1.86 -0.70 -16.13
C VAL A 81 -3.18 0.07 -16.03
N ARG A 82 -3.29 1.25 -16.66
CA ARG A 82 -4.53 2.04 -16.71
C ARG A 82 -5.71 1.22 -17.24
N GLU A 83 -5.48 0.41 -18.26
CA GLU A 83 -6.53 -0.46 -18.83
C GLU A 83 -7.02 -1.51 -17.82
N SER A 84 -6.14 -2.05 -16.98
CA SER A 84 -6.53 -2.98 -15.92
C SER A 84 -7.48 -2.32 -14.91
N PHE A 85 -7.22 -1.05 -14.56
CA PHE A 85 -8.15 -0.26 -13.74
C PHE A 85 -9.47 0.02 -14.45
N ALA A 86 -9.43 0.42 -15.73
CA ALA A 86 -10.64 0.68 -16.53
C ALA A 86 -11.51 -0.59 -16.68
N GLN A 87 -10.88 -1.75 -16.80
CA GLN A 87 -11.57 -3.05 -16.82
C GLN A 87 -12.05 -3.52 -15.43
N LYS A 88 -11.76 -2.75 -14.37
CA LYS A 88 -12.10 -3.05 -12.97
C LYS A 88 -11.55 -4.41 -12.51
N SER A 89 -10.42 -4.85 -13.09
CA SER A 89 -9.68 -6.02 -12.60
C SER A 89 -8.80 -5.66 -11.40
N MET A 90 -8.42 -4.39 -11.28
CA MET A 90 -7.77 -3.81 -10.12
C MET A 90 -8.62 -2.66 -9.58
N VAL A 91 -8.81 -2.63 -8.25
CA VAL A 91 -9.52 -1.56 -7.54
C VAL A 91 -8.65 -1.14 -6.36
N PRO A 92 -8.39 0.16 -6.15
CA PRO A 92 -7.72 0.62 -4.95
C PRO A 92 -8.49 0.21 -3.70
N SER A 93 -7.83 -0.49 -2.78
CA SER A 93 -8.46 -0.96 -1.54
C SER A 93 -9.07 0.16 -0.69
N SER A 94 -8.54 1.39 -0.78
CA SER A 94 -9.11 2.55 -0.10
C SER A 94 -10.55 2.85 -0.54
N LEU A 95 -10.90 2.65 -1.81
CA LEU A 95 -12.28 2.85 -2.30
C LEU A 95 -13.28 1.89 -1.64
N ILE A 96 -12.85 0.66 -1.35
CA ILE A 96 -13.68 -0.32 -0.61
C ILE A 96 -13.97 0.19 0.80
N TYR A 97 -12.97 0.78 1.48
CA TYR A 97 -13.15 1.30 2.83
C TYR A 97 -13.98 2.59 2.86
N LEU A 98 -13.80 3.45 1.85
CA LEU A 98 -14.58 4.68 1.69
C LEU A 98 -16.07 4.36 1.51
N VAL A 99 -16.40 3.45 0.59
CA VAL A 99 -17.80 3.09 0.28
C VAL A 99 -18.37 2.11 1.30
N HIS A 100 -17.80 0.91 1.42
CA HIS A 100 -18.39 -0.16 2.23
C HIS A 100 -18.07 -0.07 3.72
N GLY A 101 -16.92 0.52 4.07
CA GLY A 101 -16.54 0.83 5.46
C GLY A 101 -17.26 2.05 6.04
N GLY A 102 -18.01 2.80 5.22
CA GLY A 102 -18.77 3.97 5.68
C GLY A 102 -17.92 5.19 6.01
N ILE A 103 -16.64 5.21 5.60
CA ILE A 103 -15.75 6.34 5.86
C ILE A 103 -16.21 7.58 5.07
N LEU A 104 -16.62 7.42 3.81
CA LEU A 104 -17.10 8.55 3.00
C LEU A 104 -18.32 9.22 3.65
N LYS A 105 -19.29 8.42 4.10
CA LYS A 105 -20.48 8.89 4.83
C LYS A 105 -20.13 9.63 6.13
N GLU A 106 -19.08 9.19 6.82
CA GLU A 106 -18.61 9.87 8.02
C GLU A 106 -17.97 11.22 7.68
N LEU A 107 -17.15 11.29 6.64
CA LEU A 107 -16.54 12.53 6.17
C LEU A 107 -17.60 13.53 5.68
N ASP A 108 -18.64 13.08 5.01
CA ASP A 108 -19.73 13.97 4.54
C ASP A 108 -20.48 14.64 5.70
N ARG A 109 -20.57 13.99 6.86
CA ARG A 109 -21.15 14.61 8.08
C ARG A 109 -20.30 15.74 8.62
N HIS A 110 -19.00 15.73 8.30
CA HIS A 110 -17.99 16.63 8.81
C HIS A 110 -17.34 17.46 7.69
N ASN A 111 -18.07 17.74 6.60
CA ASN A 111 -17.60 18.60 5.51
C ASN A 111 -17.19 20.00 5.98
N ASN A 112 -17.70 20.44 7.13
CA ASN A 112 -17.34 21.71 7.76
C ASN A 112 -15.87 21.79 8.23
N TRP A 113 -15.14 20.67 8.31
CA TRP A 113 -13.72 20.69 8.64
C TRP A 113 -12.86 21.32 7.55
N ASP A 114 -13.25 21.26 6.27
CA ASP A 114 -12.54 21.94 5.20
C ASP A 114 -13.43 23.04 4.61
N PRO A 115 -13.28 24.32 5.02
CA PRO A 115 -14.12 25.40 4.52
C PRO A 115 -13.89 25.70 3.03
N LEU A 116 -12.77 25.23 2.44
CA LEU A 116 -12.45 25.34 1.03
C LEU A 116 -13.12 24.25 0.19
N LEU A 117 -13.64 23.20 0.82
CA LEU A 117 -14.35 22.11 0.17
C LEU A 117 -15.79 22.52 -0.16
N ARG A 118 -15.95 23.23 -1.29
CA ARG A 118 -17.25 23.60 -1.87
C ARG A 118 -17.21 23.25 -3.35
N PRO A 119 -17.95 22.24 -3.82
CA PRO A 119 -19.00 21.44 -3.14
C PRO A 119 -18.50 20.41 -2.10
N PRO A 120 -19.40 19.72 -1.36
CA PRO A 120 -19.08 18.58 -0.51
C PRO A 120 -18.24 17.47 -1.17
N LEU A 121 -17.51 16.68 -0.38
CA LEU A 121 -16.63 15.61 -0.88
C LEU A 121 -17.35 14.61 -1.81
N HIS A 122 -18.55 14.15 -1.45
CA HIS A 122 -19.27 13.17 -2.26
C HIS A 122 -19.55 13.65 -3.69
N GLU A 123 -19.74 14.96 -3.92
CA GLU A 123 -19.99 15.48 -5.27
C GLU A 123 -18.76 15.28 -6.18
N PHE A 124 -17.56 15.54 -5.66
CA PHE A 124 -16.30 15.24 -6.36
C PHE A 124 -16.15 13.74 -6.64
N VAL A 125 -16.43 12.91 -5.63
CA VAL A 125 -16.32 11.45 -5.74
C VAL A 125 -17.30 10.88 -6.78
N GLU A 126 -18.54 11.35 -6.79
CA GLU A 126 -19.56 10.98 -7.76
C GLU A 126 -19.24 11.48 -9.17
N GLU A 127 -18.75 12.72 -9.30
CA GLU A 127 -18.30 13.26 -10.58
C GLU A 127 -17.14 12.43 -11.14
N SER A 128 -16.14 12.12 -10.33
CA SER A 128 -15.01 11.27 -10.70
C SER A 128 -15.46 9.90 -11.20
N ASN A 129 -16.44 9.29 -10.52
CA ASN A 129 -17.03 8.02 -10.93
C ASN A 129 -17.81 8.10 -12.24
N ARG A 130 -18.60 9.17 -12.41
CA ARG A 130 -19.39 9.43 -13.63
C ARG A 130 -18.50 9.67 -14.85
N ARG A 131 -17.40 10.40 -14.67
CA ARG A 131 -16.38 10.65 -15.70
C ARG A 131 -15.49 9.43 -15.97
N GLY A 132 -15.59 8.38 -15.15
CA GLY A 132 -14.83 7.14 -15.30
C GLY A 132 -13.36 7.28 -14.91
N TRP A 133 -13.01 8.27 -14.09
CA TRP A 133 -11.64 8.48 -13.59
C TRP A 133 -11.28 7.45 -12.51
N TYR A 134 -12.18 7.26 -11.56
CA TYR A 134 -12.12 6.19 -10.56
C TYR A 134 -13.40 5.39 -10.59
N HIS A 135 -13.30 4.06 -10.52
CA HIS A 135 -14.48 3.21 -10.48
C HIS A 135 -14.81 2.84 -9.04
N LEU A 136 -15.86 3.46 -8.51
CA LEU A 136 -16.32 3.16 -7.16
C LEU A 136 -16.90 1.75 -7.09
N PRO A 137 -16.66 1.03 -5.99
CA PRO A 137 -17.41 -0.17 -5.65
C PRO A 137 -18.91 0.14 -5.61
N ASP A 138 -19.71 -0.81 -6.08
CA ASP A 138 -21.17 -0.71 -6.07
C ASP A 138 -21.67 -0.77 -4.62
N PRO A 139 -22.28 0.30 -4.08
CA PRO A 139 -22.69 0.37 -2.67
C PRO A 139 -23.65 -0.76 -2.26
N ASP A 140 -24.48 -1.23 -3.19
CA ASP A 140 -25.51 -2.26 -2.96
C ASP A 140 -24.96 -3.68 -3.09
N ARG A 141 -23.73 -3.83 -3.57
CA ARG A 141 -23.06 -5.12 -3.78
C ARG A 141 -21.75 -5.22 -3.00
N PRO A 142 -21.80 -5.36 -1.66
CA PRO A 142 -20.60 -5.48 -0.86
C PRO A 142 -19.79 -6.76 -1.15
N PRO A 143 -18.47 -6.73 -0.93
CA PRO A 143 -17.64 -7.94 -0.92
C PRO A 143 -18.18 -8.98 0.08
N ARG A 144 -18.54 -10.17 -0.41
CA ARG A 144 -19.04 -11.29 0.39
C ARG A 144 -17.92 -12.18 0.92
N LEU A 145 -16.86 -12.34 0.15
CA LEU A 145 -15.71 -13.19 0.46
C LEU A 145 -14.46 -12.31 0.52
N VAL A 146 -13.72 -12.35 1.62
CA VAL A 146 -12.49 -11.58 1.78
C VAL A 146 -11.37 -12.51 2.22
N PHE A 147 -10.34 -12.61 1.39
CA PHE A 147 -9.07 -13.27 1.72
C PHE A 147 -8.05 -12.21 2.10
N VAL A 148 -7.49 -12.33 3.30
CA VAL A 148 -6.41 -11.46 3.78
C VAL A 148 -5.14 -12.28 3.92
N HIS A 149 -4.11 -11.88 3.19
CA HIS A 149 -2.82 -12.56 3.18
C HIS A 149 -1.73 -11.59 3.68
N GLY A 150 -1.05 -11.95 4.78
CA GLY A 150 0.08 -11.19 5.33
C GLY A 150 -0.25 -9.75 5.77
N GLY A 151 -1.54 -9.42 5.83
CA GLY A 151 -2.05 -8.07 6.08
C GLY A 151 -2.93 -8.02 7.32
N ASN A 152 -2.90 -6.89 8.02
CA ASN A 152 -3.74 -6.69 9.20
C ASN A 152 -4.79 -5.60 8.93
N LEU A 153 -5.77 -5.95 8.10
CA LEU A 153 -6.82 -5.08 7.56
C LEU A 153 -7.51 -4.20 8.62
N PHE A 154 -8.19 -4.80 9.59
CA PHE A 154 -9.04 -4.09 10.55
C PHE A 154 -8.26 -3.25 11.56
N ARG A 155 -6.96 -3.49 11.64
CA ARG A 155 -6.02 -2.69 12.43
C ARG A 155 -5.37 -1.59 11.59
N ARG A 156 -5.14 -1.80 10.29
CA ARG A 156 -4.40 -0.89 9.41
C ARG A 156 -5.20 0.36 9.04
N VAL A 157 -6.49 0.18 8.75
CA VAL A 157 -7.38 1.21 8.22
C VAL A 157 -7.69 2.27 9.30
N ARG A 158 -7.78 3.54 8.90
CA ARG A 158 -8.20 4.65 9.78
C ARG A 158 -9.71 4.60 9.99
N SER A 159 -10.23 5.18 11.06
CA SER A 159 -11.63 4.96 11.46
C SER A 159 -11.97 3.47 11.56
N SER A 160 -11.05 2.66 12.12
CA SER A 160 -11.16 1.19 12.17
C SER A 160 -12.50 0.71 12.76
N HIS A 161 -13.03 1.43 13.75
CA HIS A 161 -14.36 1.17 14.30
C HIS A 161 -15.48 1.23 13.26
N ARG A 162 -15.46 2.19 12.32
CA ARG A 162 -16.44 2.25 11.22
C ARG A 162 -16.33 1.05 10.29
N LEU A 163 -15.11 0.58 10.02
CA LEU A 163 -14.92 -0.63 9.23
C LEU A 163 -15.49 -1.86 9.95
N LEU A 164 -15.29 -1.97 11.27
CA LEU A 164 -15.87 -3.04 12.09
C LEU A 164 -17.39 -2.95 12.18
N GLU A 165 -17.97 -1.75 12.25
CA GLU A 165 -19.42 -1.53 12.33
C GLU A 165 -20.13 -1.75 10.99
N ASN A 166 -19.53 -1.29 9.88
CA ASN A 166 -20.20 -1.20 8.59
C ASN A 166 -19.75 -2.24 7.57
N PHE A 167 -18.49 -2.68 7.62
CA PHE A 167 -17.93 -3.58 6.60
C PHE A 167 -17.86 -5.02 7.07
N LEU A 168 -17.36 -5.27 8.28
CA LEU A 168 -17.25 -6.63 8.81
C LEU A 168 -18.59 -7.40 8.79
N PRO A 169 -19.75 -6.82 9.16
CA PRO A 169 -21.03 -7.54 9.13
C PRO A 169 -21.56 -7.85 7.72
N LYS A 170 -21.00 -7.23 6.68
CA LYS A 170 -21.38 -7.47 5.27
C LYS A 170 -20.58 -8.61 4.64
N ILE A 171 -19.50 -9.05 5.28
CA ILE A 171 -18.67 -10.15 4.82
C ILE A 171 -19.30 -11.46 5.30
N GLU A 172 -19.49 -12.40 4.40
CA GLU A 172 -20.03 -13.74 4.70
C GLU A 172 -18.93 -14.74 5.05
N LEU A 173 -17.72 -14.53 4.51
CA LEU A 173 -16.56 -15.35 4.80
C LEU A 173 -15.30 -14.49 4.78
N LEU A 174 -14.65 -14.40 5.93
CA LEU A 174 -13.35 -13.79 6.11
C LEU A 174 -12.31 -14.88 6.40
N VAL A 175 -11.36 -15.04 5.49
CA VAL A 175 -10.26 -15.99 5.62
C VAL A 175 -8.95 -15.23 5.73
N THR A 176 -8.17 -15.51 6.77
CA THR A 176 -6.86 -14.89 6.97
C THR A 176 -5.75 -15.93 6.92
N LEU A 177 -4.73 -15.69 6.08
CA LEU A 177 -3.48 -16.43 6.05
C LEU A 177 -2.44 -15.60 6.82
N ASP A 178 -1.99 -16.12 7.95
CA ASP A 178 -1.11 -15.39 8.86
C ASP A 178 -0.20 -16.36 9.62
N ILE A 179 0.99 -15.88 10.00
CA ILE A 179 1.96 -16.60 10.84
C ILE A 179 1.65 -16.42 12.34
N ARG A 180 0.73 -15.50 12.67
CA ARG A 180 0.32 -15.18 14.04
C ARG A 180 -1.16 -14.81 14.11
N MET A 181 -1.67 -14.73 15.33
CA MET A 181 -3.04 -14.31 15.60
C MET A 181 -3.16 -12.78 15.61
N SER A 182 -3.15 -12.15 14.43
CA SER A 182 -3.35 -10.69 14.28
C SER A 182 -4.78 -10.25 14.60
N THR A 183 -5.02 -8.95 14.78
CA THR A 183 -6.40 -8.41 14.94
C THR A 183 -7.34 -8.90 13.84
N THR A 184 -6.86 -8.95 12.59
CA THR A 184 -7.70 -9.40 11.47
C THR A 184 -7.98 -10.89 11.56
N ALA A 185 -6.98 -11.70 11.92
CA ALA A 185 -7.17 -13.12 12.18
C ALA A 185 -8.19 -13.38 13.32
N LEU A 186 -8.17 -12.58 14.39
CA LEU A 186 -9.13 -12.68 15.50
C LEU A 186 -10.58 -12.37 15.10
N TYR A 187 -10.80 -11.59 14.04
CA TYR A 187 -12.13 -11.34 13.48
C TYR A 187 -12.50 -12.31 12.34
N SER A 188 -11.59 -13.17 11.90
CA SER A 188 -11.80 -14.06 10.75
C SER A 188 -12.58 -15.31 11.13
N ASP A 189 -13.36 -15.83 10.18
CA ASP A 189 -14.05 -17.11 10.32
C ASP A 189 -13.06 -18.28 10.27
N PHE A 190 -12.07 -18.17 9.38
CA PHE A 190 -10.98 -19.14 9.25
C PHE A 190 -9.63 -18.44 9.27
N VAL A 191 -8.69 -19.04 10.01
CA VAL A 191 -7.28 -18.66 10.01
C VAL A 191 -6.49 -19.85 9.51
N LEU A 192 -5.77 -19.66 8.40
CA LEU A 192 -4.92 -20.68 7.80
C LEU A 192 -3.46 -20.42 8.24
N PRO A 193 -2.78 -21.42 8.84
CA PRO A 193 -1.43 -21.24 9.35
C PRO A 193 -0.43 -21.13 8.19
N ALA A 194 0.10 -19.94 7.96
CA ALA A 194 1.19 -19.73 7.00
C ALA A 194 2.54 -20.08 7.64
N ALA A 195 3.46 -20.59 6.83
CA ALA A 195 4.83 -20.84 7.25
C ALA A 195 5.59 -19.53 7.50
N SER A 196 6.49 -19.54 8.48
CA SER A 196 7.28 -18.36 8.87
C SER A 196 8.47 -18.11 7.92
N TYR A 197 9.14 -16.97 8.09
CA TYR A 197 10.17 -16.48 7.17
C TYR A 197 11.30 -17.47 6.84
N TYR A 198 11.67 -18.35 7.78
CA TYR A 198 12.76 -19.31 7.65
C TYR A 198 12.30 -20.77 7.44
N GLU A 199 11.01 -20.96 7.17
CA GLU A 199 10.38 -22.28 6.99
C GLU A 199 10.16 -22.64 5.51
N THR A 200 10.43 -21.70 4.60
CA THR A 200 10.22 -21.83 3.14
C THR A 200 11.35 -21.17 2.37
N ASP A 201 11.73 -21.77 1.24
CA ASP A 201 12.59 -21.10 0.26
C ASP A 201 11.78 -20.06 -0.51
N SER A 202 12.18 -18.79 -0.44
CA SER A 202 11.46 -17.72 -1.12
C SER A 202 12.38 -16.56 -1.48
N ILE A 203 12.00 -15.84 -2.54
CA ILE A 203 12.66 -14.59 -2.93
C ILE A 203 11.69 -13.44 -2.64
N PRO A 204 12.09 -12.43 -1.85
CA PRO A 204 11.30 -11.22 -1.71
C PRO A 204 11.14 -10.52 -3.07
N TRP A 205 9.89 -10.39 -3.52
CA TRP A 205 9.54 -9.84 -4.83
C TRP A 205 9.68 -8.32 -4.94
N LEU A 206 10.19 -7.67 -3.89
CA LEU A 206 10.34 -6.22 -3.82
C LEU A 206 11.58 -5.87 -3.01
N ALA A 207 12.52 -5.19 -3.66
CA ALA A 207 13.64 -4.52 -3.04
C ALA A 207 13.43 -2.99 -3.09
N VAL A 208 14.27 -2.27 -2.35
CA VAL A 208 14.31 -0.80 -2.38
C VAL A 208 15.66 -0.36 -2.91
N PRO A 209 15.76 0.75 -3.67
CA PRO A 209 17.05 1.24 -4.18
C PRO A 209 18.11 1.52 -3.10
N LEU A 210 17.69 1.69 -1.84
CA LEU A 210 18.60 1.82 -0.69
C LEU A 210 19.42 0.54 -0.43
N ALA A 211 18.84 -0.61 -0.75
CA ALA A 211 19.48 -1.92 -0.68
C ALA A 211 19.15 -2.65 -2.00
N PRO A 212 19.86 -2.30 -3.11
CA PRO A 212 19.56 -2.78 -4.46
C PRO A 212 20.07 -4.21 -4.67
N TYR A 213 19.66 -5.10 -3.77
CA TYR A 213 19.97 -6.51 -3.77
C TYR A 213 18.68 -7.32 -3.80
N LEU A 214 18.63 -8.32 -4.66
CA LEU A 214 17.67 -9.40 -4.57
C LEU A 214 18.19 -10.39 -3.52
N ASN A 215 17.40 -10.62 -2.48
CA ASN A 215 17.75 -11.53 -1.40
C ASN A 215 17.03 -12.87 -1.59
N ILE A 216 17.51 -13.91 -0.93
CA ILE A 216 16.78 -15.18 -0.78
C ILE A 216 16.60 -15.50 0.70
N SER A 217 15.39 -15.91 1.08
CA SER A 217 15.15 -16.59 2.34
C SER A 217 15.22 -18.09 2.08
N ARG A 218 16.03 -18.79 2.87
CA ARG A 218 16.21 -20.22 2.75
C ARG A 218 15.39 -20.95 3.79
N LYS A 219 14.91 -22.13 3.43
CA LYS A 219 14.34 -23.07 4.38
C LYS A 219 15.42 -23.54 5.35
N ALA A 220 15.39 -22.99 6.56
CA ALA A 220 16.30 -23.34 7.65
C ALA A 220 15.68 -24.36 8.62
N ALA A 221 14.34 -24.39 8.69
CA ALA A 221 13.57 -25.36 9.46
C ALA A 221 12.38 -25.86 8.64
N GLU A 222 11.85 -27.02 8.98
CA GLU A 222 10.57 -27.48 8.44
C GLU A 222 9.42 -26.58 8.97
N PRO A 223 8.38 -26.32 8.16
CA PRO A 223 7.17 -25.64 8.62
C PRO A 223 6.64 -26.26 9.92
N LEU A 224 6.44 -25.42 10.93
CA LEU A 224 6.06 -25.88 12.26
C LEU A 224 4.58 -26.25 12.33
N TYR A 225 4.28 -27.31 13.07
CA TYR A 225 2.92 -27.83 13.27
C TYR A 225 2.26 -28.24 11.93
N GLU A 226 1.16 -27.60 11.56
CA GLU A 226 0.47 -27.79 10.29
C GLU A 226 0.62 -26.56 9.38
N SER A 227 1.60 -25.69 9.67
CA SER A 227 1.88 -24.54 8.80
C SER A 227 2.34 -24.99 7.43
N LYS A 228 2.03 -24.17 6.43
CA LYS A 228 2.31 -24.43 5.01
C LYS A 228 2.76 -23.17 4.33
N SER A 229 3.58 -23.30 3.30
CA SER A 229 3.89 -22.17 2.44
C SER A 229 2.62 -21.63 1.81
N GLU A 230 2.59 -20.34 1.52
CA GLU A 230 1.38 -19.74 0.97
C GLU A 230 1.06 -20.30 -0.42
N TRP A 231 2.09 -20.69 -1.18
CA TRP A 231 1.94 -21.45 -2.42
C TRP A 231 1.17 -22.76 -2.19
N GLU A 232 1.63 -23.61 -1.25
CA GLU A 232 0.98 -24.89 -0.96
C GLU A 232 -0.48 -24.68 -0.53
N ILE A 233 -0.75 -23.65 0.29
CA ILE A 233 -2.11 -23.30 0.72
C ILE A 233 -3.00 -22.97 -0.49
N TYR A 234 -2.54 -22.12 -1.41
CA TYR A 234 -3.31 -21.75 -2.59
C TYR A 234 -3.52 -22.94 -3.55
N CYS A 235 -2.50 -23.79 -3.73
CA CYS A 235 -2.61 -25.01 -4.54
C CYS A 235 -3.65 -25.98 -3.97
N ARG A 236 -3.65 -26.19 -2.64
CA ARG A 236 -4.66 -27.02 -1.96
C ARG A 236 -6.06 -26.40 -2.05
N LEU A 237 -6.17 -25.08 -1.93
CA LEU A 237 -7.45 -24.39 -2.10
C LEU A 237 -7.99 -24.54 -3.53
N ALA A 238 -7.12 -24.41 -4.54
CA ALA A 238 -7.46 -24.63 -5.95
C ALA A 238 -7.95 -26.07 -6.18
N GLN A 239 -7.25 -27.07 -5.64
CA GLN A 239 -7.65 -28.48 -5.72
C GLN A 239 -9.02 -28.74 -5.09
N ARG A 240 -9.30 -28.14 -3.91
CA ARG A 240 -10.61 -28.25 -3.27
C ARG A 240 -11.70 -27.53 -4.03
N LEU A 241 -11.39 -26.39 -4.65
CA LEU A 241 -12.31 -25.67 -5.52
C LEU A 241 -12.72 -26.51 -6.72
N GLU A 242 -11.76 -27.15 -7.39
CA GLU A 242 -11.99 -28.11 -8.48
C GLU A 242 -12.90 -29.26 -8.07
N GLN A 243 -12.57 -29.92 -6.96
CA GLN A 243 -13.36 -31.03 -6.44
C GLN A 243 -14.81 -30.60 -6.15
N LYS A 244 -15.00 -29.45 -5.48
CA LYS A 244 -16.34 -28.94 -5.15
C LYS A 244 -17.12 -28.49 -6.38
N ALA A 245 -16.45 -27.95 -7.39
CA ALA A 245 -17.06 -27.60 -8.65
C ALA A 245 -17.56 -28.85 -9.39
N GLN A 246 -16.75 -29.92 -9.43
CA GLN A 246 -17.13 -31.22 -10.01
C GLN A 246 -18.30 -31.86 -9.27
N GLU A 247 -18.25 -31.94 -7.93
CA GLU A 247 -19.35 -32.48 -7.10
C GLU A 247 -20.68 -31.74 -7.33
N ARG A 248 -20.62 -30.44 -7.66
CA ARG A 248 -21.79 -29.61 -7.94
C ARG A 248 -22.18 -29.56 -9.42
N GLY A 249 -21.44 -30.23 -10.30
CA GLY A 249 -21.66 -30.21 -11.75
C GLY A 249 -21.41 -28.85 -12.40
N ILE A 250 -20.55 -28.00 -11.82
CA ILE A 250 -20.24 -26.66 -12.33
C ILE A 250 -18.90 -26.70 -13.07
N ALA A 251 -18.93 -26.69 -14.40
CA ALA A 251 -17.71 -26.75 -15.21
C ALA A 251 -17.07 -25.37 -15.44
N THR A 252 -17.89 -24.33 -15.64
CA THR A 252 -17.42 -22.98 -15.99
C THR A 252 -18.13 -21.91 -15.17
N TYR A 253 -17.50 -20.73 -15.08
CA TYR A 253 -18.12 -19.49 -14.62
C TYR A 253 -17.76 -18.35 -15.56
N ARG A 254 -18.57 -17.29 -15.54
CA ARG A 254 -18.24 -16.05 -16.24
C ARG A 254 -17.51 -15.11 -15.28
N ASP A 255 -16.33 -14.66 -15.68
CA ASP A 255 -15.62 -13.63 -14.93
C ASP A 255 -16.30 -12.26 -15.07
N ARG A 256 -15.78 -11.25 -14.37
CA ARG A 256 -16.31 -9.88 -14.40
C ARG A 256 -16.34 -9.27 -15.80
N GLN A 257 -15.47 -9.73 -16.69
CA GLN A 257 -15.37 -9.27 -18.08
C GLN A 257 -16.25 -10.11 -19.03
N GLY A 258 -17.06 -11.04 -18.49
CA GLY A 258 -17.91 -11.94 -19.26
C GLY A 258 -17.15 -13.08 -19.93
N ARG A 259 -15.84 -13.23 -19.68
CA ARG A 259 -15.06 -14.33 -20.25
C ARG A 259 -15.39 -15.61 -19.51
N GLU A 260 -15.55 -16.69 -20.27
CA GLU A 260 -15.77 -18.01 -19.70
C GLU A 260 -14.45 -18.54 -19.11
N ARG A 261 -14.52 -18.92 -17.83
CA ARG A 261 -13.41 -19.48 -17.06
C ARG A 261 -13.80 -20.88 -16.62
N ARG A 262 -12.85 -21.81 -16.70
CA ARG A 262 -13.07 -23.21 -16.35
C ARG A 262 -12.66 -23.49 -14.91
N PHE A 263 -13.51 -24.19 -14.17
CA PHE A 263 -13.18 -24.64 -12.82
C PHE A 263 -12.27 -25.86 -12.84
N ASP A 264 -12.36 -26.73 -13.85
CA ASP A 264 -11.64 -28.02 -13.92
C ASP A 264 -10.17 -27.92 -14.35
N ARG A 265 -9.62 -26.71 -14.45
CA ARG A 265 -8.24 -26.42 -14.85
C ARG A 265 -7.57 -25.35 -14.00
N VAL A 266 -8.10 -25.09 -12.80
CA VAL A 266 -7.54 -24.07 -11.91
C VAL A 266 -6.19 -24.52 -11.37
N VAL A 267 -6.03 -25.78 -10.97
CA VAL A 267 -4.77 -26.36 -10.54
C VAL A 267 -3.78 -26.37 -11.69
N GLU A 268 -4.19 -26.86 -12.87
CA GLU A 268 -3.36 -26.84 -14.09
C GLU A 268 -2.85 -25.42 -14.40
N GLN A 269 -3.72 -24.41 -14.29
CA GLN A 269 -3.33 -23.01 -14.53
C GLN A 269 -2.37 -22.48 -13.46
N LEU A 270 -2.62 -22.80 -12.19
CA LEU A 270 -1.79 -22.33 -11.08
C LEU A 270 -0.40 -22.94 -11.14
N THR A 271 -0.28 -24.26 -11.33
CA THR A 271 0.99 -24.99 -11.35
C THR A 271 1.72 -24.95 -12.70
N SER A 272 1.29 -24.08 -13.63
CA SER A 272 1.86 -23.99 -14.99
C SER A 272 1.86 -25.34 -15.74
N GLY A 273 0.76 -26.09 -15.64
CA GLY A 273 0.59 -27.39 -16.27
C GLY A 273 1.24 -28.55 -15.49
N GLY A 274 1.45 -28.37 -14.18
CA GLY A 274 2.17 -29.34 -13.33
C GLY A 274 3.68 -29.18 -13.38
N LEU A 275 4.19 -28.02 -13.80
CA LEU A 275 5.61 -27.69 -13.74
C LEU A 275 6.09 -27.54 -12.29
N TYR A 276 5.22 -27.03 -11.42
CA TYR A 276 5.49 -26.82 -10.01
C TYR A 276 4.60 -27.72 -9.16
N ASP A 277 5.22 -28.54 -8.32
CA ASP A 277 4.51 -29.31 -7.31
C ASP A 277 4.00 -28.40 -6.18
N PHE A 278 3.11 -28.94 -5.34
CA PHE A 278 2.43 -28.15 -4.31
C PHE A 278 3.37 -27.71 -3.19
N ASP A 279 4.45 -28.46 -2.96
CA ASP A 279 5.45 -28.29 -1.90
C ASP A 279 6.83 -27.90 -2.44
N ASP A 280 6.93 -27.47 -3.71
CA ASP A 280 8.17 -27.09 -4.37
C ASP A 280 8.33 -25.56 -4.50
N ASP A 281 8.37 -24.88 -3.35
CA ASP A 281 8.65 -23.44 -3.28
C ASP A 281 10.05 -23.10 -3.85
N GLU A 282 11.00 -24.03 -3.72
CA GLU A 282 12.36 -23.86 -4.24
C GLU A 282 12.38 -23.77 -5.77
N ALA A 283 11.66 -24.63 -6.49
CA ALA A 283 11.62 -24.55 -7.95
C ALA A 283 11.04 -23.21 -8.43
N ILE A 284 10.04 -22.67 -7.73
CA ILE A 284 9.46 -21.37 -8.04
C ILE A 284 10.48 -20.26 -7.83
N ALA A 285 11.16 -20.27 -6.68
CA ALA A 285 12.20 -19.30 -6.37
C ALA A 285 13.37 -19.39 -7.38
N ARG A 286 13.80 -20.59 -7.73
CA ARG A 286 14.85 -20.86 -8.70
C ARG A 286 14.48 -20.33 -10.08
N ASP A 287 13.33 -20.73 -10.60
CA ASP A 287 12.91 -20.32 -11.94
C ASP A 287 12.70 -18.81 -12.00
N ALA A 288 12.12 -18.22 -10.95
CA ALA A 288 11.98 -16.79 -10.85
C ALA A 288 13.32 -16.05 -10.89
N PHE A 289 14.36 -16.56 -10.20
CA PHE A 289 15.70 -15.99 -10.25
C PHE A 289 16.34 -16.13 -11.63
N LEU A 290 16.37 -17.35 -12.19
CA LEU A 290 17.04 -17.65 -13.45
C LEU A 290 16.44 -16.86 -14.62
N HIS A 291 15.13 -16.63 -14.61
CA HIS A 291 14.42 -15.88 -15.65
C HIS A 291 14.40 -14.36 -15.42
N THR A 292 14.96 -13.86 -14.31
CA THR A 292 15.07 -12.43 -14.03
C THR A 292 16.27 -11.83 -14.77
N GLU A 293 16.06 -10.90 -15.69
CA GLU A 293 17.13 -10.31 -16.51
C GLU A 293 17.87 -9.16 -15.82
N ASN A 294 17.21 -8.46 -14.89
CA ASN A 294 17.72 -7.24 -14.26
C ASN A 294 18.51 -7.47 -12.97
N VAL A 295 19.11 -8.65 -12.81
CA VAL A 295 19.99 -9.01 -11.70
C VAL A 295 21.29 -9.64 -12.22
N GLU A 296 22.30 -9.72 -11.35
CA GLU A 296 23.52 -10.46 -11.61
C GLU A 296 23.20 -11.91 -12.00
N LYS A 297 23.84 -12.38 -13.08
CA LYS A 297 23.63 -13.72 -13.61
C LYS A 297 24.54 -14.70 -12.87
N LEU A 298 24.02 -15.24 -11.78
CA LEU A 298 24.66 -16.28 -10.99
C LEU A 298 24.04 -17.64 -11.28
N ASP A 299 24.79 -18.70 -11.00
CA ASP A 299 24.22 -20.04 -10.83
C ASP A 299 23.29 -20.06 -9.60
N TRP A 300 22.25 -20.89 -9.62
CA TRP A 300 21.28 -20.98 -8.52
C TRP A 300 21.93 -21.35 -7.19
N GLU A 301 22.82 -22.34 -7.17
CA GLU A 301 23.45 -22.80 -5.94
C GLU A 301 24.39 -21.72 -5.38
N VAL A 302 25.07 -21.00 -6.27
CA VAL A 302 25.91 -19.86 -5.91
C VAL A 302 25.07 -18.72 -5.31
N PHE A 303 23.93 -18.39 -5.90
CA PHE A 303 23.02 -17.37 -5.37
C PHE A 303 22.45 -17.80 -4.01
N LYS A 304 22.02 -19.06 -3.88
CA LYS A 304 21.49 -19.64 -2.64
C LYS A 304 22.53 -19.65 -1.53
N GLU A 305 23.80 -19.92 -1.83
CA GLU A 305 24.89 -19.85 -0.86
C GLU A 305 25.24 -18.41 -0.49
N ARG A 306 25.34 -17.51 -1.49
CA ARG A 306 25.67 -16.10 -1.29
C ARG A 306 24.56 -15.32 -0.56
N GLY A 307 23.31 -15.73 -0.72
CA GLY A 307 22.12 -15.12 -0.12
C GLY A 307 21.63 -13.84 -0.81
N ILE A 308 22.43 -13.24 -1.69
CA ILE A 308 22.14 -11.98 -2.38
C ILE A 308 22.65 -11.98 -3.83
N ALA A 309 21.96 -11.24 -4.69
CA ALA A 309 22.38 -10.89 -6.04
C ALA A 309 22.11 -9.40 -6.27
N GLU A 310 23.02 -8.70 -6.93
CA GLU A 310 22.86 -7.26 -7.20
C GLU A 310 21.91 -7.01 -8.38
N PHE A 311 21.08 -5.96 -8.29
CA PHE A 311 20.32 -5.51 -9.45
C PHE A 311 21.25 -4.87 -10.48
N THR A 312 21.11 -5.26 -11.74
CA THR A 312 21.87 -4.73 -12.89
C THR A 312 21.05 -3.74 -13.72
N GLY A 313 19.79 -3.54 -13.36
CA GLY A 313 18.91 -2.57 -14.00
C GLY A 313 17.59 -2.40 -13.25
N PRO A 314 16.81 -1.36 -13.58
CA PRO A 314 15.52 -1.13 -12.95
C PRO A 314 14.50 -2.23 -13.29
N GLY A 315 14.66 -2.95 -14.40
CA GLY A 315 13.68 -3.91 -14.87
C GLY A 315 12.46 -3.25 -15.52
N ARG A 316 11.48 -4.07 -15.91
CA ARG A 316 10.32 -3.68 -16.73
C ARG A 316 9.00 -3.67 -15.98
N HIS A 317 9.04 -3.96 -14.68
CA HIS A 317 7.89 -3.78 -13.81
C HIS A 317 7.60 -2.27 -13.65
N ILE A 318 6.32 -1.86 -13.71
CA ILE A 318 5.93 -0.43 -13.71
C ILE A 318 6.53 0.36 -12.53
N ARG A 319 6.55 -0.24 -11.34
CA ARG A 319 7.13 0.40 -10.14
C ARG A 319 8.65 0.50 -10.16
N SER A 320 9.30 -0.30 -11.00
CA SER A 320 10.76 -0.41 -11.06
C SER A 320 11.33 0.45 -12.19
N ILE A 321 10.69 0.44 -13.37
CA ILE A 321 11.07 1.30 -14.50
C ILE A 321 10.94 2.80 -14.17
N SER A 322 10.02 3.16 -13.26
CA SER A 322 9.82 4.54 -12.78
C SER A 322 11.01 5.09 -11.98
N ASN A 323 12.01 4.27 -11.62
CA ASN A 323 13.29 4.79 -11.14
C ASN A 323 14.00 5.61 -12.23
N ALA A 324 13.72 5.32 -13.50
CA ALA A 324 14.22 6.03 -14.68
C ALA A 324 15.72 6.28 -14.64
N CYS A 325 16.49 5.23 -14.34
CA CYS A 325 17.94 5.29 -14.24
C CYS A 325 18.59 3.96 -14.63
N ASP A 326 19.86 4.05 -15.05
CA ASP A 326 20.72 2.86 -15.15
C ASP A 326 21.21 2.47 -13.76
N ILE A 327 21.41 1.17 -13.56
CA ILE A 327 22.00 0.64 -12.32
C ILE A 327 23.32 -0.02 -12.70
N SER A 328 24.39 0.38 -12.02
CA SER A 328 25.72 -0.21 -12.18
C SER A 328 26.13 -0.86 -10.88
N LEU A 329 26.75 -2.04 -10.98
CA LEU A 329 27.19 -2.82 -9.83
C LEU A 329 28.19 -2.01 -8.97
N GLY A 330 28.03 -2.08 -7.66
CA GLY A 330 28.85 -1.34 -6.70
C GLY A 330 28.65 0.18 -6.65
N GLU A 331 27.81 0.77 -7.51
CA GLU A 331 27.54 2.21 -7.53
C GLU A 331 26.17 2.53 -6.88
N PRO A 332 26.04 3.67 -6.17
CA PRO A 332 24.75 4.10 -5.65
C PRO A 332 23.72 4.31 -6.77
N VAL A 333 22.50 3.82 -6.57
CA VAL A 333 21.38 4.06 -7.49
C VAL A 333 21.00 5.55 -7.43
N VAL A 334 21.03 6.21 -8.58
CA VAL A 334 20.62 7.62 -8.73
C VAL A 334 19.39 7.67 -9.64
N PRO A 335 18.18 7.90 -9.11
CA PRO A 335 16.97 7.89 -9.91
C PRO A 335 16.89 9.11 -10.84
N LEU A 336 16.03 8.99 -11.86
CA LEU A 336 15.66 10.03 -12.83
C LEU A 336 16.78 10.49 -13.79
N THR A 337 17.90 9.77 -13.85
CA THR A 337 19.02 10.09 -14.74
C THR A 337 18.68 9.95 -16.23
N TRP A 338 17.72 9.10 -16.60
CA TRP A 338 17.25 9.03 -17.98
C TRP A 338 16.65 10.37 -18.44
N HIS A 339 15.95 11.08 -17.57
CA HIS A 339 15.40 12.38 -17.90
C HIS A 339 16.47 13.49 -17.93
N THR A 340 17.43 13.45 -17.01
CA THR A 340 18.46 14.50 -16.92
C THR A 340 19.60 14.31 -17.89
N ASP A 341 20.02 13.08 -18.15
CA ASP A 341 21.23 12.78 -18.93
C ASP A 341 20.85 12.38 -20.35
N ARG A 342 19.90 11.45 -20.51
CA ARG A 342 19.41 10.98 -21.82
C ARG A 342 18.34 11.88 -22.43
N LYS A 343 17.82 12.84 -21.65
CA LYS A 343 16.75 13.78 -22.06
C LYS A 343 15.44 13.07 -22.43
N GLU A 344 15.17 11.91 -21.84
CA GLU A 344 13.89 11.25 -21.99
C GLU A 344 12.77 12.10 -21.38
N PRO A 345 11.62 12.25 -22.06
CA PRO A 345 10.51 13.04 -21.53
C PRO A 345 9.93 12.40 -20.25
N TYR A 346 9.54 13.24 -19.30
CA TYR A 346 8.81 12.79 -18.10
C TYR A 346 7.41 12.28 -18.50
N PRO A 347 6.84 11.28 -17.79
CA PRO A 347 5.49 10.75 -18.01
C PRO A 347 4.40 11.71 -17.47
N THR A 348 4.41 12.95 -17.97
CA THR A 348 3.48 14.03 -17.61
C THR A 348 2.85 14.63 -18.87
N LEU A 349 1.75 15.36 -18.71
CA LEU A 349 1.08 16.03 -19.84
C LEU A 349 2.04 16.93 -20.62
N THR A 350 2.88 17.69 -19.91
CA THR A 350 3.84 18.62 -20.51
C THR A 350 5.17 17.96 -20.91
N ARG A 351 5.33 16.65 -20.67
CA ARG A 351 6.57 15.90 -20.91
C ARG A 351 7.78 16.46 -20.14
N ARG A 352 7.52 17.13 -19.01
CA ARG A 352 8.49 17.78 -18.12
C ARG A 352 8.13 17.53 -16.67
N ILE A 353 9.00 17.94 -15.74
CA ILE A 353 8.59 18.07 -14.34
C ILE A 353 7.51 19.15 -14.31
N GLN A 354 6.31 18.79 -13.87
CA GLN A 354 5.13 19.63 -14.03
C GLN A 354 4.69 20.21 -12.69
N PHE A 355 4.90 21.52 -12.51
CA PHE A 355 4.50 22.25 -11.30
C PHE A 355 3.14 22.93 -11.44
N TYR A 356 2.82 23.39 -12.65
CA TYR A 356 1.52 23.99 -12.98
C TYR A 356 0.55 22.92 -13.48
N ILE A 357 -0.56 22.73 -12.76
CA ILE A 357 -1.62 21.78 -13.09
C ILE A 357 -2.88 22.59 -13.37
N ASP A 358 -3.22 22.73 -14.65
CA ASP A 358 -4.35 23.51 -15.16
C ASP A 358 -5.65 22.69 -15.29
N HIS A 359 -5.78 21.63 -14.48
CA HIS A 359 -7.03 20.90 -14.32
C HIS A 359 -8.03 21.75 -13.55
N ASP A 360 -9.31 21.76 -13.96
CA ASP A 360 -10.36 22.61 -13.39
C ASP A 360 -10.41 22.55 -11.85
N TRP A 361 -10.41 21.34 -11.27
CA TRP A 361 -10.41 21.19 -9.80
C TRP A 361 -9.16 21.78 -9.12
N TYR A 362 -7.98 21.70 -9.75
CA TYR A 362 -6.76 22.31 -9.21
C TYR A 362 -6.83 23.83 -9.25
N LEU A 363 -7.45 24.41 -10.28
CA LEU A 363 -7.68 25.85 -10.38
C LEU A 363 -8.71 26.31 -9.33
N GLU A 364 -9.84 25.61 -9.23
CA GLU A 364 -10.93 25.92 -8.30
C GLU A 364 -10.49 25.84 -6.83
N LEU A 365 -9.76 24.79 -6.47
CA LEU A 365 -9.24 24.61 -5.12
C LEU A 365 -7.95 25.41 -4.88
N GLY A 366 -7.45 26.16 -5.85
CA GLY A 366 -6.28 27.03 -5.67
C GLY A 366 -4.95 26.27 -5.50
N GLU A 367 -4.83 25.07 -6.07
CA GLU A 367 -3.63 24.22 -6.02
C GLU A 367 -2.93 24.05 -7.38
N ALA A 368 -3.30 24.87 -8.37
CA ALA A 368 -2.66 24.84 -9.69
C ALA A 368 -1.14 25.00 -9.62
N LEU A 369 -0.62 25.78 -8.66
CA LEU A 369 0.81 25.83 -8.30
C LEU A 369 1.04 25.25 -6.91
N PRO A 370 2.29 24.84 -6.58
CA PRO A 370 2.65 24.52 -5.20
C PRO A 370 2.38 25.71 -4.28
N VAL A 371 1.57 25.50 -3.25
CA VAL A 371 1.13 26.52 -2.30
C VAL A 371 1.04 25.92 -0.90
N HIS A 372 1.14 26.76 0.13
CA HIS A 372 0.89 26.33 1.50
C HIS A 372 -0.62 26.32 1.78
N LYS A 373 -1.08 25.22 2.37
CA LYS A 373 -2.40 25.08 2.98
C LYS A 373 -2.26 24.40 4.33
N ASP A 374 -3.00 24.90 5.31
CA ASP A 374 -3.11 24.24 6.61
C ASP A 374 -3.94 22.96 6.49
N SER A 375 -3.58 21.94 7.25
CA SER A 375 -4.40 20.73 7.38
C SER A 375 -5.78 21.09 7.95
N PRO A 376 -6.87 20.53 7.39
CA PRO A 376 -8.20 20.75 7.96
C PRO A 376 -8.23 20.27 9.42
N PRO A 377 -9.00 20.90 10.33
CA PRO A 377 -9.23 20.44 11.70
C PRO A 377 -10.03 19.12 11.77
N ALA A 378 -9.55 18.09 11.09
CA ALA A 378 -10.21 16.79 11.03
C ALA A 378 -10.19 16.13 12.41
N GLY A 379 -11.38 15.81 12.92
CA GLY A 379 -11.58 15.39 14.30
C GLY A 379 -12.27 16.45 15.18
N GLY A 380 -12.33 17.72 14.74
CA GLY A 380 -13.01 18.80 15.46
C GLY A 380 -12.07 19.92 15.92
N ASP A 381 -12.62 20.88 16.66
CA ASP A 381 -11.89 22.03 17.19
C ASP A 381 -11.16 21.67 18.50
N TYR A 382 -10.06 20.92 18.36
CA TYR A 382 -9.23 20.49 19.48
C TYR A 382 -7.78 20.97 19.33
N PRO A 383 -7.09 21.27 20.46
CA PRO A 383 -5.82 21.97 20.43
C PRO A 383 -4.61 21.08 20.10
N LEU A 384 -4.72 19.75 20.25
CA LEU A 384 -3.61 18.84 19.99
C LEU A 384 -3.70 18.22 18.60
N HIS A 385 -2.56 18.17 17.90
CA HIS A 385 -2.38 17.45 16.66
C HIS A 385 -1.81 16.07 16.92
N LEU A 386 -2.48 15.05 16.39
CA LEU A 386 -1.98 13.68 16.42
C LEU A 386 -1.02 13.45 15.26
N SER A 387 0.16 12.93 15.58
CA SER A 387 1.14 12.47 14.61
C SER A 387 1.59 11.05 14.94
N GLY A 388 2.61 10.57 14.23
CA GLY A 388 3.18 9.27 14.53
C GLY A 388 4.34 8.91 13.63
N GLY A 389 4.85 7.71 13.83
CA GLY A 389 5.84 7.07 12.98
C GLY A 389 5.59 5.57 12.89
N HIS A 390 6.40 4.86 12.10
CA HIS A 390 6.50 3.42 12.27
C HIS A 390 7.27 3.16 13.57
N ALA A 391 6.80 2.20 14.38
CA ALA A 391 7.45 1.88 15.64
C ALA A 391 8.87 1.33 15.41
N ARG A 392 9.79 1.63 16.32
CA ARG A 392 11.16 1.12 16.27
C ARG A 392 11.24 -0.39 16.55
N TRP A 393 10.45 -0.87 17.52
CA TRP A 393 10.52 -2.24 18.05
C TRP A 393 9.61 -3.23 17.32
N SER A 394 9.21 -2.92 16.09
CA SER A 394 8.27 -3.74 15.32
C SER A 394 8.33 -3.39 13.84
N ILE A 395 8.03 -4.36 12.98
CA ILE A 395 7.79 -4.13 11.55
C ILE A 395 6.28 -4.20 11.34
N HIS A 396 5.64 -3.05 11.20
CA HIS A 396 4.18 -2.93 11.19
C HIS A 396 3.55 -3.53 12.45
N SER A 397 2.67 -4.53 12.34
CA SER A 397 2.14 -5.25 13.51
C SER A 397 2.90 -6.54 13.80
N ASN A 398 3.90 -6.89 12.99
CA ASN A 398 4.72 -8.05 13.27
C ASN A 398 5.63 -7.72 14.46
N TRP A 399 5.78 -8.68 15.38
CA TRP A 399 6.57 -8.53 16.62
C TRP A 399 5.97 -7.64 17.70
N VAL A 400 4.78 -7.05 17.49
CA VAL A 400 4.21 -6.09 18.45
C VAL A 400 3.70 -6.74 19.75
N ASP A 401 3.48 -8.05 19.72
CA ASP A 401 3.11 -8.94 20.82
C ASP A 401 4.27 -9.85 21.25
N ASN A 402 5.46 -9.69 20.65
CA ASN A 402 6.62 -10.48 21.02
C ASN A 402 7.16 -10.06 22.39
N ALA A 403 7.29 -11.01 23.32
CA ALA A 403 7.67 -10.73 24.70
C ALA A 403 9.01 -9.97 24.84
N LEU A 404 10.03 -10.34 24.05
CA LEU A 404 11.32 -9.66 24.08
C LEU A 404 11.20 -8.23 23.56
N MET A 405 10.52 -8.02 22.43
CA MET A 405 10.32 -6.67 21.89
C MET A 405 9.53 -5.77 22.85
N LEU A 406 8.54 -6.32 23.56
CA LEU A 406 7.78 -5.60 24.58
C LEU A 406 8.63 -5.18 25.79
N GLN A 407 9.58 -6.04 26.21
CA GLN A 407 10.52 -5.75 27.32
C GLN A 407 11.55 -4.66 26.96
N LEU A 408 11.84 -4.44 25.68
CA LEU A 408 12.73 -3.37 25.22
C LEU A 408 12.04 -1.99 25.18
N GLN A 409 10.78 -1.92 25.59
CA GLN A 409 9.97 -0.70 25.73
C GLN A 409 9.14 -0.77 27.03
N ARG A 410 8.00 -0.08 27.10
CA ARG A 410 7.11 -0.08 28.29
C ARG A 410 5.97 -1.12 28.21
N GLY A 411 6.11 -2.15 27.38
CA GLY A 411 5.19 -3.30 27.31
C GLY A 411 3.78 -3.07 26.74
N GLU A 412 3.35 -1.83 26.51
CA GLU A 412 2.01 -1.51 25.99
C GLU A 412 2.01 -0.26 25.09
N PRO A 413 0.93 0.01 24.33
CA PRO A 413 0.79 1.21 23.52
C PRO A 413 0.90 2.50 24.35
N ALA A 414 1.56 3.51 23.77
CA ALA A 414 1.81 4.77 24.46
C ALA A 414 1.66 6.00 23.55
N ALA A 415 1.16 7.10 24.13
CA ALA A 415 1.13 8.43 23.54
C ALA A 415 2.24 9.29 24.14
N PHE A 416 3.10 9.83 23.29
CA PHE A 416 4.17 10.73 23.72
C PHE A 416 3.65 12.17 23.70
N LEU A 417 3.81 12.87 24.82
CA LEU A 417 3.30 14.23 25.06
C LEU A 417 4.43 15.16 25.48
N ASN A 418 4.28 16.44 25.14
CA ASN A 418 5.14 17.49 25.70
C ASN A 418 4.83 17.67 27.22
N PRO A 419 5.86 17.81 28.09
CA PRO A 419 5.65 18.00 29.52
C PRO A 419 4.77 19.21 29.89
N GLN A 420 4.81 20.30 29.11
CA GLN A 420 4.01 21.50 29.37
C GLN A 420 2.52 21.26 29.07
N ASP A 421 2.22 20.54 27.99
CA ASP A 421 0.84 20.20 27.64
C ASP A 421 0.23 19.18 28.58
N ALA A 422 1.05 18.23 29.06
CA ALA A 422 0.67 17.29 30.10
C ALA A 422 0.39 17.99 31.43
N ALA A 423 1.27 18.92 31.85
CA ALA A 423 1.09 19.68 33.09
C ALA A 423 -0.20 20.51 33.09
N ARG A 424 -0.54 21.17 31.97
CA ARG A 424 -1.81 21.91 31.81
C ARG A 424 -3.05 21.02 31.98
N ARG A 425 -2.92 19.72 31.72
CA ARG A 425 -3.99 18.71 31.80
C ARG A 425 -3.93 17.86 33.07
N GLY A 426 -2.99 18.14 33.98
CA GLY A 426 -2.80 17.35 35.20
C GLY A 426 -2.30 15.91 34.95
N ILE A 427 -1.60 15.68 33.83
CA ILE A 427 -1.10 14.36 33.42
C ILE A 427 0.36 14.20 33.85
N ARG A 428 0.70 13.08 34.51
CA ARG A 428 2.08 12.69 34.85
C ARG A 428 2.60 11.59 33.94
N ASP A 429 3.92 11.39 33.91
CA ASP A 429 4.53 10.31 33.13
C ASP A 429 4.03 8.94 33.61
N GLY A 430 3.54 8.13 32.67
CA GLY A 430 2.99 6.81 32.96
C GLY A 430 1.51 6.79 33.33
N ASP A 431 0.84 7.94 33.49
CA ASP A 431 -0.60 7.98 33.75
C ASP A 431 -1.37 7.38 32.56
N ARG A 432 -2.49 6.72 32.84
CA ARG A 432 -3.46 6.35 31.80
C ARG A 432 -4.37 7.53 31.51
N VAL A 433 -4.59 7.80 30.22
CA VAL A 433 -5.37 8.94 29.73
C VAL A 433 -6.39 8.48 28.71
N GLU A 434 -7.48 9.22 28.57
CA GLU A 434 -8.41 9.09 27.44
C GLU A 434 -8.04 10.13 26.38
N VAL A 435 -7.89 9.66 25.14
CA VAL A 435 -7.72 10.50 23.95
C VAL A 435 -9.01 10.44 23.16
N TYR A 436 -9.57 11.59 22.79
CA TYR A 436 -10.87 11.67 22.14
C TYR A 436 -10.96 12.85 21.18
N ASN A 437 -11.97 12.79 20.31
CA ASN A 437 -12.40 13.87 19.43
C ASN A 437 -13.85 13.62 18.96
N ASP A 438 -14.32 14.31 17.92
CA ASP A 438 -15.71 14.22 17.46
C ASP A 438 -16.09 12.86 16.85
N VAL A 439 -15.09 12.04 16.46
CA VAL A 439 -15.34 10.74 15.81
C VAL A 439 -15.10 9.54 16.71
N GLY A 440 -14.32 9.67 17.78
CA GLY A 440 -14.01 8.52 18.61
C GLY A 440 -13.24 8.84 19.89
N ARG A 441 -12.90 7.76 20.59
CA ARG A 441 -12.10 7.80 21.82
C ARG A 441 -11.40 6.47 22.10
N PHE A 442 -10.29 6.53 22.82
CA PHE A 442 -9.57 5.36 23.31
C PHE A 442 -8.73 5.70 24.57
N GLU A 443 -8.30 4.68 25.28
CA GLU A 443 -7.42 4.81 26.44
C GLU A 443 -5.98 4.42 26.07
N ILE A 444 -5.00 5.13 26.61
CA ILE A 444 -3.57 4.85 26.36
C ILE A 444 -2.70 5.35 27.53
N ARG A 445 -1.48 4.81 27.67
CA ARG A 445 -0.47 5.33 28.59
C ARG A 445 0.14 6.63 28.03
N ALA A 446 0.25 7.67 28.84
CA ALA A 446 0.98 8.88 28.50
C ALA A 446 2.48 8.77 28.84
N LEU A 447 3.35 9.18 27.92
CA LEU A 447 4.79 9.28 28.12
C LEU A 447 5.27 10.70 27.86
N LEU A 448 5.97 11.29 28.81
CA LEU A 448 6.39 12.69 28.68
C LEU A 448 7.79 12.77 28.06
N SER A 449 7.93 13.62 27.05
CA SER A 449 9.22 13.89 26.41
C SER A 449 9.30 15.32 25.92
N SER A 450 10.36 16.03 26.30
CA SER A 450 10.63 17.40 25.84
C SER A 450 10.97 17.48 24.35
N ALA A 451 11.22 16.34 23.69
CA ALA A 451 11.41 16.27 22.24
C ALA A 451 10.09 16.35 21.46
N VAL A 452 8.94 16.15 22.11
CA VAL A 452 7.63 16.32 21.49
C VAL A 452 7.33 17.81 21.39
N ARG A 453 6.90 18.27 20.21
CA ARG A 453 6.53 19.68 20.00
C ARG A 453 5.31 20.04 20.88
N PRO A 454 5.27 21.23 21.51
CA PRO A 454 4.05 21.70 22.16
C PRO A 454 2.87 21.73 21.18
N GLY A 455 1.70 21.24 21.61
CA GLY A 455 0.53 21.05 20.78
C GLY A 455 0.50 19.74 19.99
N GLU A 456 1.50 18.86 20.13
CA GLU A 456 1.56 17.57 19.43
C GLU A 456 1.40 16.39 20.40
N ALA A 457 0.70 15.35 19.95
CA ALA A 457 0.71 14.03 20.56
C ALA A 457 1.21 13.01 19.53
N ILE A 458 2.22 12.20 19.89
CA ILE A 458 2.80 11.22 18.97
C ILE A 458 2.38 9.81 19.41
N ILE A 459 1.75 9.06 18.51
CA ILE A 459 1.47 7.64 18.71
C ILE A 459 2.14 6.84 17.59
N TYR A 460 3.09 5.99 17.96
CA TYR A 460 3.75 5.12 16.99
C TYR A 460 2.82 4.00 16.54
N HIS A 461 2.78 3.80 15.23
CA HIS A 461 2.03 2.75 14.60
C HIS A 461 2.77 1.42 14.73
N SER A 462 2.12 0.44 15.36
CA SER A 462 2.43 -1.00 15.25
C SER A 462 1.35 -1.88 15.88
N TRP A 463 0.77 -1.37 16.97
CA TRP A 463 -0.14 -2.04 17.90
C TRP A 463 -1.38 -2.67 17.28
N ASP A 464 -1.75 -3.84 17.79
CA ASP A 464 -3.01 -4.54 17.51
C ASP A 464 -4.16 -4.02 18.38
N ASN A 465 -5.40 -4.22 17.93
CA ASN A 465 -6.58 -3.72 18.64
C ASN A 465 -6.68 -4.32 20.03
N PHE A 466 -6.37 -5.62 20.20
CA PHE A 466 -6.41 -6.30 21.49
C PHE A 466 -5.44 -5.75 22.54
N GLN A 467 -4.47 -4.92 22.14
CA GLN A 467 -3.54 -4.25 23.06
C GLN A 467 -4.11 -2.93 23.62
N PHE A 468 -5.34 -2.56 23.24
CA PHE A 468 -6.06 -1.41 23.75
C PHE A 468 -7.26 -1.84 24.60
N SER A 469 -7.60 -1.02 25.60
CA SER A 469 -8.77 -1.23 26.46
C SER A 469 -10.05 -1.33 25.62
N GLY A 470 -10.84 -2.40 25.83
CA GLY A 470 -12.05 -2.67 25.06
C GLY A 470 -11.82 -2.82 23.54
N TRP A 471 -10.58 -3.11 23.12
CA TRP A 471 -10.15 -3.22 21.73
C TRP A 471 -10.35 -1.92 20.91
N ARG A 472 -10.46 -0.79 21.60
CA ARG A 472 -10.61 0.54 21.01
C ARG A 472 -9.24 1.06 20.57
N HIS A 473 -8.85 0.68 19.37
CA HIS A 473 -7.56 1.07 18.78
C HIS A 473 -7.45 2.59 18.58
N PHE A 474 -6.24 3.16 18.67
CA PHE A 474 -6.01 4.61 18.55
C PHE A 474 -6.46 5.21 17.21
N LYS A 475 -6.61 4.39 16.16
CA LYS A 475 -7.16 4.85 14.86
C LYS A 475 -8.64 5.17 14.91
N ASN A 476 -9.32 4.92 16.03
CA ASN A 476 -10.71 5.30 16.20
C ASN A 476 -10.93 6.81 16.21
N VAL A 477 -9.92 7.60 16.62
CA VAL A 477 -9.98 9.07 16.52
C VAL A 477 -9.52 9.59 15.16
N MET A 478 -9.01 8.76 14.24
CA MET A 478 -8.45 9.21 12.97
C MET A 478 -9.51 9.14 11.87
N PRO A 479 -10.23 10.24 11.53
CA PRO A 479 -11.35 10.20 10.58
C PRO A 479 -10.91 9.91 9.13
N SER A 480 -9.65 10.17 8.80
CA SER A 480 -9.08 10.03 7.46
C SER A 480 -9.72 10.93 6.41
N PRO A 481 -9.63 12.27 6.55
CA PRO A 481 -10.13 13.18 5.53
C PRO A 481 -9.42 12.92 4.20
N VAL A 482 -10.16 13.07 3.10
CA VAL A 482 -9.65 12.80 1.74
C VAL A 482 -9.64 14.10 0.97
N ASN A 483 -8.48 14.45 0.41
CA ASN A 483 -8.37 15.60 -0.48
C ASN A 483 -9.12 15.28 -1.79
N PRO A 484 -10.12 16.07 -2.22
CA PRO A 484 -10.88 15.81 -3.44
C PRO A 484 -9.99 15.72 -4.69
N LEU A 485 -8.84 16.39 -4.71
CA LEU A 485 -7.89 16.33 -5.82
C LEU A 485 -7.31 14.92 -6.06
N GLU A 486 -7.34 14.04 -5.06
CA GLU A 486 -6.92 12.64 -5.23
C GLU A 486 -7.90 11.85 -6.12
N PHE A 487 -9.11 12.35 -6.34
CA PHE A 487 -10.10 11.80 -7.28
C PHE A 487 -10.05 12.46 -8.66
N ALA A 488 -9.19 13.45 -8.87
CA ALA A 488 -9.04 14.10 -10.17
C ALA A 488 -8.52 13.10 -11.21
N GLY A 489 -9.01 13.23 -12.45
CA GLY A 489 -8.59 12.39 -13.56
C GLY A 489 -8.73 13.12 -14.89
N GLY A 490 -8.67 12.40 -16.01
CA GLY A 490 -8.78 13.04 -17.34
C GLY A 490 -7.58 13.95 -17.67
N TYR A 491 -6.51 13.85 -16.90
CA TYR A 491 -5.26 14.59 -17.07
C TYR A 491 -4.12 13.56 -17.12
N PHE A 492 -3.15 13.70 -18.02
CA PHE A 492 -2.23 12.61 -18.39
C PHE A 492 -1.64 11.85 -17.21
N GLN A 493 -1.06 12.55 -16.23
CA GLN A 493 -0.49 11.93 -15.03
C GLN A 493 -1.48 11.73 -13.88
N LEU A 494 -2.68 12.31 -13.91
CA LEU A 494 -3.70 12.14 -12.86
C LEU A 494 -4.55 10.92 -13.21
N ARG A 495 -4.02 9.75 -12.90
CA ARG A 495 -4.68 8.47 -13.17
C ARG A 495 -4.19 7.38 -12.22
N PRO A 496 -5.07 6.52 -11.71
CA PRO A 496 -4.63 5.42 -10.86
C PRO A 496 -3.75 4.45 -11.64
N LEU A 497 -2.60 4.09 -11.07
CA LEU A 497 -1.81 2.94 -11.51
C LEU A 497 -1.61 1.98 -10.32
N ALA A 498 -0.90 0.88 -10.54
CA ALA A 498 -0.65 -0.12 -9.51
C ALA A 498 0.14 0.51 -8.33
N LEU A 499 -0.53 0.70 -7.19
CA LEU A 499 -0.04 1.35 -5.98
C LEU A 499 0.29 2.86 -6.09
N THR A 500 -0.12 3.53 -7.17
CA THR A 500 0.06 4.99 -7.30
C THR A 500 -1.29 5.66 -7.56
N LEU A 501 -1.45 6.89 -7.05
CA LEU A 501 -2.68 7.68 -7.21
C LEU A 501 -3.94 6.87 -6.82
N ALA A 502 -3.85 6.12 -5.72
CA ALA A 502 -5.03 5.65 -5.02
C ALA A 502 -5.41 6.75 -4.02
N PRO A 503 -6.71 7.07 -3.85
CA PRO A 503 -7.14 7.98 -2.80
C PRO A 503 -6.60 7.51 -1.46
N GLY A 504 -5.86 8.40 -0.81
CA GLY A 504 -5.10 8.17 0.39
C GLY A 504 -5.97 7.99 1.62
N MET A 505 -5.30 7.66 2.72
CA MET A 505 -5.89 7.72 4.04
C MET A 505 -4.98 8.56 4.92
N SER A 506 -5.29 9.85 5.00
CA SER A 506 -4.54 10.80 5.83
C SER A 506 -4.85 10.56 7.31
N ASP A 507 -3.92 10.89 8.18
CA ASP A 507 -4.14 10.82 9.64
C ASP A 507 -3.26 11.76 10.44
N ARG A 508 -2.18 12.25 9.83
CA ARG A 508 -1.35 13.28 10.43
C ARG A 508 -2.16 14.57 10.54
N ASP A 509 -1.97 15.27 11.64
CA ASP A 509 -2.71 16.48 12.03
C ASP A 509 -4.17 16.26 12.43
N THR A 510 -4.58 15.01 12.67
CA THR A 510 -5.87 14.72 13.30
C THR A 510 -5.98 15.47 14.63
N ARG A 511 -7.07 16.20 14.84
CA ARG A 511 -7.33 16.97 16.06
C ARG A 511 -7.87 16.07 17.15
N VAL A 512 -7.28 16.19 18.34
CA VAL A 512 -7.65 15.42 19.53
C VAL A 512 -7.52 16.27 20.79
N GLU A 513 -8.21 15.84 21.84
CA GLU A 513 -7.97 16.27 23.20
C GLU A 513 -7.64 15.05 24.08
N ILE A 514 -6.93 15.29 25.18
CA ILE A 514 -6.45 14.29 26.10
C ILE A 514 -6.82 14.70 27.52
N ARG A 515 -7.37 13.76 28.30
CA ARG A 515 -7.71 13.97 29.72
C ARG A 515 -7.30 12.79 30.60
N PRO A 516 -7.02 13.00 31.90
CA PRO A 516 -6.83 11.90 32.85
C PRO A 516 -8.05 10.97 32.92
N LEU A 517 -7.84 9.67 33.14
CA LEU A 517 -8.95 8.75 33.37
C LEU A 517 -9.63 9.04 34.72
N GLY A 518 -10.97 9.13 34.70
CA GLY A 518 -11.79 9.40 35.89
C GLY A 518 -11.98 10.89 36.23
N ALA A 519 -11.53 11.80 35.36
CA ALA A 519 -11.74 13.25 35.46
C ALA A 519 -13.04 13.72 34.79
#